data_AF-A0A7S3ASX5-F1
#
_entry.id   AF-A0A7S3ASX5-F1
#
_cell.length_a   1.000
_cell.length_b   1.000
_cell.length_c   1.000
_cell.angle_alpha   90.00
_cell.angle_beta   90.00
_cell.angle_gamma   90.00
#
_symmetry.space_group_name_H-M   'P 1'
#
loop_
_entity.id
_entity.type
_entity.pdbx_description
1 polymer ?
#
loop_
_entity_poly.entity_id
_entity_poly.type
_entity_poly.pdbx_seq_one_letter_code
_entity_poly.pdbx_strand_id
1 'polypeptide(L)'
;MNDVTSCSSPAKPLSYRFTIDEHIAWLSHLETEGFVVLSAAGDSAQVEAATNLLWRDIEKSGAEQHDMRTWDKIRTPPSGIAASLAQSAGSWSVRGWPRVKQAFALLWGEEDLIVSMDAVLIWRPWWGAMAHPCQSVSLDEARPRWRFPISEGLHLDQNPFSKPGRECVQGMVPLCRVTPEVGGLQVVPKSHTDGERLRTALPHLASYDDWCPLPRSFVKDQDAMLLLAEAGDLIIWDSRTVHGALVGKGGDGTMSGGNSSSTQLARLSVIVSMTPRARASKEVLAARAEGFFTGKRSFNHVPHEAGTSSGTVHATVSDYKPCELSEAQLSLL
;
A
#
# COMPACT_ATOMS: atom_id res chain seq x y z
N MET A 1 -35.58 -10.97 -24.10
CA MET A 1 -35.24 -9.61 -23.66
C MET A 1 -35.77 -9.46 -22.25
N ASN A 2 -34.92 -9.56 -21.24
CA ASN A 2 -35.23 -9.13 -19.88
C ASN A 2 -33.96 -8.44 -19.38
N ASP A 3 -34.05 -7.11 -19.37
CA ASP A 3 -33.04 -6.17 -18.96
C ASP A 3 -33.00 -6.17 -17.42
N VAL A 4 -31.91 -6.65 -16.83
CA VAL A 4 -31.67 -6.55 -15.39
C VAL A 4 -30.57 -5.51 -15.20
N THR A 5 -30.94 -4.24 -15.36
CA THR A 5 -30.18 -3.12 -14.82
C THR A 5 -30.29 -3.16 -13.30
N SER A 6 -29.38 -3.90 -12.66
CA SER A 6 -29.09 -3.79 -11.23
C SER A 6 -28.48 -2.41 -10.98
N CYS A 7 -29.34 -1.43 -10.74
CA CYS A 7 -28.95 -0.09 -10.34
C CYS A 7 -28.64 -0.16 -8.83
N SER A 8 -27.37 -0.35 -8.47
CA SER A 8 -26.92 -0.14 -7.10
C SER A 8 -27.08 1.34 -6.77
N SER A 9 -27.81 1.66 -5.70
CA SER A 9 -27.91 3.03 -5.19
C SER A 9 -26.50 3.60 -4.97
N PRO A 10 -26.22 4.86 -5.38
CA PRO A 10 -24.90 5.43 -5.20
C PRO A 10 -24.58 5.46 -3.70
N ALA A 11 -23.51 4.76 -3.31
CA ALA A 11 -22.99 4.81 -1.96
C ALA A 11 -22.77 6.28 -1.59
N LYS A 12 -23.15 6.66 -0.36
CA LYS A 12 -22.94 8.02 0.15
C LYS A 12 -21.45 8.38 -0.07
N PRO A 13 -21.15 9.55 -0.66
CA PRO A 13 -19.76 9.93 -0.93
C PRO A 13 -18.96 9.92 0.37
N LEU A 14 -17.81 9.26 0.34
CA LEU A 14 -16.90 9.19 1.48
C LEU A 14 -16.34 10.59 1.72
N SER A 15 -16.45 11.10 2.95
CA SER A 15 -16.03 12.48 3.30
C SER A 15 -14.53 12.75 3.16
N TYR A 16 -13.75 11.68 2.99
CA TYR A 16 -12.28 11.70 2.82
C TYR A 16 -11.85 11.38 1.39
N ARG A 17 -12.78 11.22 0.43
CA ARG A 17 -12.49 10.87 -0.96
C ARG A 17 -12.76 12.05 -1.89
N PHE A 18 -11.73 12.51 -2.58
CA PHE A 18 -11.76 13.70 -3.46
C PHE A 18 -11.24 13.35 -4.85
N THR A 19 -11.47 14.20 -5.84
CA THR A 19 -10.70 14.17 -7.09
C THR A 19 -9.39 14.93 -6.90
N ILE A 20 -8.34 14.59 -7.65
CA ILE A 20 -7.05 15.28 -7.54
C ILE A 20 -7.18 16.77 -7.92
N ASP A 21 -8.12 17.10 -8.81
CA ASP A 21 -8.36 18.47 -9.29
C ASP A 21 -8.93 19.38 -8.17
N GLU A 22 -9.61 18.81 -7.17
CA GLU A 22 -10.09 19.50 -5.96
C GLU A 22 -8.96 19.75 -4.93
N HIS A 23 -7.78 20.13 -5.41
CA HIS A 23 -6.54 20.21 -4.61
C HIS A 23 -6.61 21.11 -3.39
N ILE A 24 -7.29 22.25 -3.47
CA ILE A 24 -7.48 23.10 -2.29
C ILE A 24 -8.23 22.34 -1.18
N ALA A 25 -9.27 21.58 -1.53
CA ALA A 25 -10.09 20.86 -0.58
C ALA A 25 -9.36 19.64 0.00
N TRP A 26 -8.75 18.82 -0.86
CA TRP A 26 -8.09 17.60 -0.37
C TRP A 26 -6.79 17.91 0.38
N LEU A 27 -6.04 18.96 0.02
CA LEU A 27 -4.89 19.41 0.80
C LEU A 27 -5.33 19.89 2.18
N SER A 28 -6.38 20.69 2.26
CA SER A 28 -6.95 21.11 3.55
C SER A 28 -7.42 19.92 4.39
N HIS A 29 -8.00 18.89 3.76
CA HIS A 29 -8.40 17.67 4.43
C HIS A 29 -7.19 16.89 4.97
N LEU A 30 -6.14 16.71 4.16
CA LEU A 30 -4.91 16.05 4.56
C LEU A 30 -4.23 16.77 5.74
N GLU A 31 -4.15 18.11 5.72
CA GLU A 31 -3.60 18.88 6.85
C GLU A 31 -4.41 18.72 8.13
N THR A 32 -5.74 18.60 8.01
CA THR A 32 -6.64 18.53 9.17
C THR A 32 -6.75 17.12 9.75
N GLU A 33 -6.84 16.11 8.88
CA GLU A 33 -7.17 14.73 9.26
C GLU A 33 -5.95 13.79 9.19
N GLY A 34 -4.86 14.18 8.54
CA GLY A 34 -3.62 13.40 8.43
C GLY A 34 -3.60 12.36 7.30
N PHE A 35 -4.68 12.26 6.53
CA PHE A 35 -4.81 11.35 5.38
C PHE A 35 -5.83 11.87 4.37
N VAL A 36 -5.83 11.31 3.16
CA VAL A 36 -6.89 11.50 2.17
C VAL A 36 -6.90 10.38 1.12
N VAL A 37 -8.05 10.12 0.49
CA VAL A 37 -8.17 9.24 -0.68
C VAL A 37 -8.44 10.09 -1.93
N LEU A 38 -7.61 9.92 -2.95
CA LEU A 38 -7.70 10.64 -4.21
C LEU A 38 -8.19 9.69 -5.29
N SER A 39 -9.35 10.01 -5.84
CA SER A 39 -10.06 9.17 -6.79
C SER A 39 -9.40 9.12 -8.15
N ALA A 40 -9.42 7.94 -8.77
CA ALA A 40 -9.03 7.72 -10.16
C ALA A 40 -7.65 8.31 -10.52
N ALA A 41 -6.64 8.06 -9.68
CA ALA A 41 -5.24 8.38 -9.99
C ALA A 41 -4.68 7.47 -11.11
N GLY A 42 -5.24 6.27 -11.25
CA GLY A 42 -5.12 5.45 -12.46
C GLY A 42 -6.50 5.11 -13.02
N ASP A 43 -6.62 5.10 -14.34
CA ASP A 43 -7.80 4.57 -15.00
C ASP A 43 -7.80 3.03 -15.03
N SER A 44 -8.89 2.43 -15.50
CA SER A 44 -9.03 0.97 -15.55
C SER A 44 -7.98 0.28 -16.41
N ALA A 45 -7.54 0.91 -17.51
CA ALA A 45 -6.53 0.35 -18.39
C ALA A 45 -5.14 0.37 -17.74
N GLN A 46 -4.82 1.44 -17.02
CA GLN A 46 -3.59 1.53 -16.22
C GLN A 46 -3.58 0.49 -15.10
N VAL A 47 -4.70 0.33 -14.37
CA VAL A 47 -4.85 -0.69 -13.32
C VAL A 47 -4.68 -2.10 -13.87
N GLU A 48 -5.32 -2.42 -15.00
CA GLU A 48 -5.20 -3.73 -15.66
C GLU A 48 -3.76 -3.97 -16.12
N ALA A 49 -3.14 -3.01 -16.79
CA ALA A 49 -1.76 -3.12 -17.26
C ALA A 49 -0.76 -3.33 -16.11
N ALA A 50 -0.88 -2.56 -15.02
CA ALA A 50 -0.04 -2.72 -13.84
C ALA A 50 -0.26 -4.08 -13.15
N THR A 51 -1.50 -4.54 -13.07
CA THR A 51 -1.86 -5.85 -12.51
C THR A 51 -1.22 -6.98 -13.31
N ASN A 52 -1.31 -6.93 -14.65
CA ASN A 52 -0.70 -7.92 -15.54
C ASN A 52 0.83 -7.92 -15.42
N LEU A 53 1.46 -6.74 -15.32
CA LEU A 53 2.91 -6.64 -15.10
C LEU A 53 3.34 -7.23 -13.75
N LEU A 54 2.59 -6.99 -12.68
CA LEU A 54 2.86 -7.60 -11.37
C LEU A 54 2.69 -9.12 -11.41
N TRP A 55 1.65 -9.62 -12.07
CA TRP A 55 1.45 -11.05 -12.22
C TRP A 55 2.58 -11.73 -12.97
N ARG A 56 3.12 -11.14 -14.04
CA ARG A 56 4.32 -11.67 -14.72
C ARG A 56 5.51 -11.90 -13.79
N ASP A 57 5.69 -11.04 -12.78
CA ASP A 57 6.74 -11.21 -11.77
C ASP A 57 6.35 -12.20 -10.67
N ILE A 58 5.08 -12.23 -10.26
CA ILE A 58 4.54 -13.22 -9.31
C ILE A 58 4.63 -14.65 -9.87
N GLU A 59 4.36 -14.83 -11.17
CA GLU A 59 4.39 -16.14 -11.86
C GLU A 59 5.80 -16.76 -11.90
N LYS A 60 6.86 -15.97 -11.66
CA LYS A 60 8.22 -16.52 -11.45
C LYS A 60 8.31 -17.44 -10.23
N SER A 61 7.36 -17.34 -9.28
CA SER A 61 7.22 -18.30 -8.18
C SER A 61 6.61 -19.65 -8.60
N GLY A 62 6.06 -19.73 -9.82
CA GLY A 62 5.29 -20.85 -10.35
C GLY A 62 3.80 -20.81 -10.02
N ALA A 63 3.32 -19.75 -9.38
CA ALA A 63 1.88 -19.45 -9.30
C ALA A 63 1.35 -19.04 -10.67
N GLU A 64 0.06 -19.20 -10.91
CA GLU A 64 -0.63 -18.86 -12.16
C GLU A 64 -1.81 -17.94 -11.85
N GLN A 65 -1.92 -16.80 -12.55
CA GLN A 65 -2.94 -15.78 -12.25
C GLN A 65 -4.37 -16.33 -12.27
N HIS A 66 -4.65 -17.28 -13.16
CA HIS A 66 -6.00 -17.83 -13.34
C HIS A 66 -6.20 -19.19 -12.65
N ASP A 67 -5.23 -19.65 -11.84
CA ASP A 67 -5.36 -20.87 -11.05
C ASP A 67 -4.96 -20.66 -9.58
N MET A 68 -5.96 -20.32 -8.76
CA MET A 68 -5.81 -20.14 -7.31
C MET A 68 -5.20 -21.35 -6.59
N ARG A 69 -5.27 -22.56 -7.14
CA ARG A 69 -4.68 -23.77 -6.51
C ARG A 69 -3.16 -23.70 -6.47
N THR A 70 -2.55 -22.85 -7.28
CA THR A 70 -1.11 -22.65 -7.36
C THR A 70 -0.60 -21.50 -6.48
N TRP A 71 -1.48 -20.75 -5.84
CA TRP A 71 -1.12 -19.50 -5.14
C TRP A 71 -0.42 -19.71 -3.79
N ASP A 72 -0.35 -20.95 -3.31
CA ASP A 72 0.51 -21.34 -2.20
C ASP A 72 2.00 -21.13 -2.53
N LYS A 73 2.36 -21.12 -3.82
CA LYS A 73 3.71 -20.83 -4.31
C LYS A 73 4.10 -19.36 -4.18
N ILE A 74 3.14 -18.43 -4.02
CA ILE A 74 3.43 -17.01 -3.81
C ILE A 74 4.10 -16.85 -2.43
N ARG A 75 5.40 -16.58 -2.42
CA ARG A 75 6.18 -16.47 -1.17
C ARG A 75 6.11 -15.06 -0.59
N THR A 76 5.08 -14.79 0.21
CA THR A 76 4.94 -13.55 0.98
C THR A 76 4.76 -13.83 2.47
N PRO A 77 5.30 -12.96 3.35
CA PRO A 77 5.01 -13.05 4.79
C PRO A 77 3.51 -12.87 5.07
N PRO A 78 3.00 -13.26 6.24
CA PRO A 78 1.59 -13.04 6.61
C PRO A 78 1.16 -11.56 6.57
N SER A 79 2.08 -10.60 6.74
CA SER A 79 1.81 -9.17 6.54
C SER A 79 1.44 -8.82 5.09
N GLY A 80 1.84 -9.65 4.14
CA GLY A 80 1.62 -9.44 2.71
C GLY A 80 2.64 -8.53 2.05
N ILE A 81 3.66 -8.06 2.79
CA ILE A 81 4.69 -7.16 2.24
C ILE A 81 5.63 -7.96 1.32
N ALA A 82 5.52 -7.71 0.02
CA ALA A 82 6.30 -8.34 -1.04
C ALA A 82 7.41 -7.39 -1.52
N ALA A 83 8.46 -7.21 -0.69
CA ALA A 83 9.60 -6.35 -1.02
C ALA A 83 10.37 -6.79 -2.27
N SER A 84 10.31 -8.09 -2.62
CA SER A 84 10.92 -8.61 -3.86
C SER A 84 10.30 -8.04 -5.14
N LEU A 85 9.08 -7.49 -5.06
CA LEU A 85 8.38 -6.84 -6.18
C LEU A 85 8.60 -5.33 -6.20
N ALA A 86 9.38 -4.76 -5.27
CA ALA A 86 9.60 -3.31 -5.19
C ALA A 86 10.17 -2.72 -6.49
N GLN A 87 10.99 -3.48 -7.21
CA GLN A 87 11.59 -3.03 -8.47
C GLN A 87 10.96 -3.69 -9.72
N SER A 88 9.80 -4.33 -9.56
CA SER A 88 9.06 -4.94 -10.68
C SER A 88 8.59 -3.90 -11.68
N ALA A 89 8.36 -4.34 -12.93
CA ALA A 89 7.82 -3.45 -13.97
C ALA A 89 6.43 -2.91 -13.59
N GLY A 90 5.63 -3.69 -12.87
CA GLY A 90 4.32 -3.27 -12.38
C GLY A 90 4.41 -2.17 -11.32
N SER A 91 5.34 -2.28 -10.37
CA SER A 91 5.60 -1.22 -9.39
C SER A 91 6.05 0.09 -10.06
N TRP A 92 6.99 0.00 -11.01
CA TRP A 92 7.46 1.17 -11.76
C TRP A 92 6.40 1.78 -12.67
N SER A 93 5.50 0.97 -13.23
CA SER A 93 4.34 1.45 -13.99
C SER A 93 3.49 2.38 -13.12
N VAL A 94 3.06 1.91 -11.93
CA VAL A 94 2.22 2.70 -11.01
C VAL A 94 2.93 3.98 -10.55
N ARG A 95 4.22 3.89 -10.19
CA ARG A 95 5.02 5.07 -9.80
C ARG A 95 5.11 6.11 -10.91
N GLY A 96 5.11 5.68 -12.17
CA GLY A 96 5.15 6.54 -13.34
C GLY A 96 3.79 7.11 -13.77
N TRP A 97 2.69 6.82 -13.08
CA TRP A 97 1.38 7.34 -13.46
C TRP A 97 1.32 8.87 -13.33
N PRO A 98 0.91 9.60 -14.39
CA PRO A 98 0.93 11.06 -14.37
C PRO A 98 0.12 11.68 -13.22
N ARG A 99 -1.07 11.14 -12.93
CA ARG A 99 -1.92 11.69 -11.86
C ARG A 99 -1.39 11.38 -10.46
N VAL A 100 -0.64 10.28 -10.28
CA VAL A 100 0.08 10.04 -9.01
C VAL A 100 1.14 11.11 -8.82
N LYS A 101 1.98 11.36 -9.84
CA LYS A 101 2.97 12.45 -9.79
C LYS A 101 2.31 13.81 -9.55
N GLN A 102 1.22 14.11 -10.25
CA GLN A 102 0.46 15.36 -10.10
C GLN A 102 -0.01 15.58 -8.65
N ALA A 103 -0.56 14.56 -7.99
CA ALA A 103 -1.02 14.66 -6.61
C ALA A 103 0.14 15.01 -5.65
N PHE A 104 1.29 14.35 -5.79
CA PHE A 104 2.46 14.67 -4.98
C PHE A 104 3.08 16.03 -5.34
N ALA A 105 3.03 16.45 -6.60
CA ALA A 105 3.54 17.75 -7.01
C ALA A 105 2.72 18.89 -6.39
N LEU A 106 1.39 18.75 -6.39
CA LEU A 106 0.48 19.65 -5.69
C LEU A 106 0.72 19.65 -4.17
N LEU A 107 0.96 18.48 -3.57
CA LEU A 107 1.26 18.34 -2.15
C LEU A 107 2.52 19.12 -1.74
N TRP A 108 3.59 18.99 -2.52
CA TRP A 108 4.89 19.58 -2.19
C TRP A 108 5.08 20.99 -2.76
N GLY A 109 4.22 21.41 -3.70
CA GLY A 109 4.40 22.64 -4.47
C GLY A 109 5.63 22.59 -5.38
N GLU A 110 6.02 21.40 -5.85
CA GLU A 110 7.25 21.17 -6.62
C GLU A 110 7.04 20.05 -7.66
N GLU A 111 7.62 20.21 -8.85
CA GLU A 111 7.46 19.28 -9.98
C GLU A 111 8.63 18.28 -10.12
N ASP A 112 9.82 18.67 -9.67
CA ASP A 112 10.99 17.80 -9.64
C ASP A 112 10.95 16.87 -8.42
N LEU A 113 10.33 15.71 -8.61
CA LEU A 113 10.10 14.71 -7.58
C LEU A 113 10.91 13.44 -7.82
N ILE A 114 11.26 12.79 -6.71
CA ILE A 114 11.75 11.40 -6.68
C ILE A 114 10.77 10.51 -5.93
N VAL A 115 10.72 9.22 -6.28
CA VAL A 115 9.69 8.28 -5.80
C VAL A 115 10.23 7.24 -4.81
N SER A 116 9.43 6.75 -3.88
CA SER A 116 9.82 5.63 -3.02
C SER A 116 10.00 4.36 -3.85
N MET A 117 11.00 3.55 -3.48
CA MET A 117 11.25 2.25 -4.12
C MET A 117 10.88 1.13 -3.15
N ASP A 118 9.63 1.18 -2.70
CA ASP A 118 9.07 0.36 -1.63
C ASP A 118 8.25 -0.84 -2.17
N ALA A 119 7.70 -1.64 -1.27
CA ALA A 119 7.10 -2.94 -1.54
C ALA A 119 5.72 -2.89 -2.22
N VAL A 120 5.29 -4.07 -2.66
CA VAL A 120 3.91 -4.35 -3.07
C VAL A 120 3.21 -5.09 -1.92
N LEU A 121 1.94 -4.76 -1.67
CA LEU A 121 1.12 -5.38 -0.63
C LEU A 121 0.19 -6.41 -1.25
N ILE A 122 0.37 -7.68 -0.88
CA ILE A 122 -0.34 -8.83 -1.45
C ILE A 122 -1.02 -9.64 -0.37
N TRP A 123 -2.34 -9.77 -0.45
CA TRP A 123 -3.08 -10.81 0.24
C TRP A 123 -3.83 -11.70 -0.75
N ARG A 124 -3.70 -13.00 -0.52
CA ARG A 124 -4.53 -14.00 -1.18
C ARG A 124 -5.87 -14.10 -0.45
N PRO A 125 -6.97 -14.45 -1.13
CA PRO A 125 -8.25 -14.73 -0.47
C PRO A 125 -8.10 -15.70 0.69
N TRP A 126 -8.58 -15.31 1.87
CA TRP A 126 -8.59 -16.17 3.08
C TRP A 126 -9.98 -16.68 3.44
N TRP A 127 -11.04 -16.12 2.86
CA TRP A 127 -12.41 -16.59 3.13
C TRP A 127 -12.73 -17.99 2.58
N GLY A 128 -11.85 -18.55 1.73
CA GLY A 128 -11.82 -19.99 1.43
C GLY A 128 -10.72 -20.76 2.18
N ALA A 129 -9.80 -20.06 2.83
CA ALA A 129 -8.62 -20.58 3.53
C ALA A 129 -8.80 -20.40 5.05
N MET A 130 -9.30 -21.45 5.68
CA MET A 130 -9.64 -21.47 7.11
C MET A 130 -10.85 -20.59 7.45
N ALA A 131 -11.91 -21.27 7.91
CA ALA A 131 -12.85 -20.65 8.82
C ALA A 131 -12.08 -19.89 9.90
N HIS A 132 -12.66 -18.79 10.40
CA HIS A 132 -12.26 -18.20 11.67
C HIS A 132 -11.84 -19.31 12.66
N PRO A 133 -10.82 -19.09 13.51
CA PRO A 133 -10.32 -20.12 14.43
C PRO A 133 -11.36 -20.71 15.41
N CYS A 134 -12.64 -20.34 15.34
CA CYS A 134 -13.73 -20.89 16.14
C CYS A 134 -14.69 -21.86 15.41
N GLN A 135 -14.51 -22.19 14.12
CA GLN A 135 -15.44 -23.09 13.42
C GLN A 135 -14.76 -24.35 12.88
N SER A 136 -15.17 -25.51 13.43
CA SER A 136 -14.81 -26.82 12.90
C SER A 136 -15.58 -27.07 11.61
N VAL A 137 -14.85 -27.34 10.52
CA VAL A 137 -15.43 -27.75 9.24
C VAL A 137 -14.60 -28.91 8.71
N SER A 138 -15.24 -29.89 8.08
CA SER A 138 -14.65 -31.14 7.58
C SER A 138 -13.49 -30.93 6.58
N LEU A 139 -12.51 -31.83 6.66
CA LEU A 139 -11.30 -31.86 5.84
C LEU A 139 -11.62 -32.41 4.44
N ASP A 140 -12.03 -31.55 3.50
CA ASP A 140 -11.94 -31.86 2.07
C ASP A 140 -10.71 -31.20 1.44
N GLU A 141 -10.14 -31.88 0.45
CA GLU A 141 -8.84 -31.65 -0.21
C GLU A 141 -8.71 -30.31 -0.97
N ALA A 142 -9.75 -29.47 -0.97
CA ALA A 142 -9.81 -28.20 -1.71
C ALA A 142 -9.42 -26.95 -0.89
N ARG A 143 -8.72 -27.12 0.25
CA ARG A 143 -8.35 -25.98 1.11
C ARG A 143 -7.09 -25.28 0.59
N PRO A 144 -7.10 -23.94 0.50
CA PRO A 144 -5.89 -23.18 0.25
C PRO A 144 -4.86 -23.39 1.35
N ARG A 145 -3.60 -23.65 0.96
CA ARG A 145 -2.49 -23.97 1.86
C ARG A 145 -1.71 -22.76 2.37
N TRP A 146 -2.12 -21.54 2.03
CA TRP A 146 -1.45 -20.31 2.48
C TRP A 146 -1.94 -19.83 3.84
N ARG A 147 -1.09 -19.04 4.51
CA ARG A 147 -1.39 -18.51 5.85
C ARG A 147 -2.44 -17.41 5.80
N PHE A 148 -3.24 -17.33 6.86
CA PHE A 148 -4.14 -16.21 7.12
C PHE A 148 -3.34 -14.89 7.23
N PRO A 149 -3.80 -13.77 6.66
CA PRO A 149 -3.13 -12.48 6.77
C PRO A 149 -3.02 -11.99 8.22
N ILE A 150 -1.88 -11.40 8.58
CA ILE A 150 -1.66 -10.85 9.93
C ILE A 150 -1.19 -9.41 9.80
N SER A 151 -1.86 -8.50 10.50
CA SER A 151 -1.44 -7.09 10.58
C SER A 151 -0.26 -6.90 11.53
N GLU A 152 0.61 -5.95 11.22
CA GLU A 152 1.71 -5.48 12.07
C GLU A 152 1.23 -4.62 13.26
N GLY A 153 -0.08 -4.34 13.33
CA GLY A 153 -0.68 -3.49 14.35
C GLY A 153 -0.61 -2.00 14.00
N LEU A 154 -1.17 -1.17 14.89
CA LEU A 154 -1.11 0.28 14.74
C LEU A 154 0.27 0.80 15.13
N HIS A 155 0.87 1.61 14.28
CA HIS A 155 2.23 2.10 14.42
C HIS A 155 2.38 3.49 13.78
N LEU A 156 3.56 4.07 13.95
CA LEU A 156 4.07 5.19 13.19
C LEU A 156 5.26 4.73 12.37
N ASP A 157 5.49 5.41 11.26
CA ASP A 157 6.66 5.21 10.39
C ASP A 157 7.54 6.46 10.33
N GLN A 158 7.27 7.42 11.22
CA GLN A 158 8.11 8.58 11.43
C GLN A 158 8.17 8.86 12.93
N ASN A 159 9.36 8.69 13.49
CA ASN A 159 9.52 8.77 14.93
C ASN A 159 9.38 10.22 15.43
N PRO A 160 8.45 10.50 16.36
CA PRO A 160 8.23 11.87 16.83
C PRO A 160 9.43 12.43 17.61
N PHE A 161 10.36 11.62 18.11
CA PHE A 161 11.56 12.11 18.81
C PHE A 161 12.63 12.63 17.86
N SER A 162 12.95 11.87 16.80
CA SER A 162 14.01 12.22 15.86
C SER A 162 13.52 13.08 14.69
N LYS A 163 12.25 12.90 14.28
CA LYS A 163 11.63 13.53 13.11
C LYS A 163 10.27 14.16 13.49
N PRO A 164 10.24 15.30 14.21
CA PRO A 164 8.98 15.90 14.70
C PRO A 164 8.18 16.66 13.63
N GLY A 165 8.83 17.15 12.57
CA GLY A 165 8.20 17.84 11.44
C GLY A 165 7.61 16.86 10.43
N ARG A 166 6.98 17.32 9.34
CA ARG A 166 6.54 16.42 8.26
C ARG A 166 7.72 16.08 7.34
N GLU A 167 8.23 14.84 7.40
CA GLU A 167 9.33 14.40 6.54
C GLU A 167 8.84 13.75 5.25
N CYS A 168 7.81 12.91 5.35
CA CYS A 168 7.22 12.24 4.22
C CYS A 168 5.68 12.19 4.35
N VAL A 169 5.03 12.13 3.20
CA VAL A 169 3.64 11.70 3.08
C VAL A 169 3.70 10.39 2.32
N GLN A 170 3.28 9.32 2.99
CA GLN A 170 3.21 8.01 2.38
C GLN A 170 2.04 7.94 1.41
N GLY A 171 2.13 6.99 0.48
CA GLY A 171 0.99 6.66 -0.35
C GLY A 171 0.96 5.22 -0.80
N MET A 172 -0.23 4.79 -1.23
CA MET A 172 -0.41 3.53 -1.93
C MET A 172 -1.52 3.63 -2.96
N VAL A 173 -1.40 2.84 -4.02
CA VAL A 173 -2.44 2.66 -5.03
C VAL A 173 -2.95 1.23 -4.94
N PRO A 174 -4.20 1.02 -4.49
CA PRO A 174 -4.86 -0.28 -4.61
C PRO A 174 -5.13 -0.62 -6.08
N LEU A 175 -4.78 -1.83 -6.49
CA LEU A 175 -5.15 -2.43 -7.78
C LEU A 175 -6.32 -3.41 -7.63
N CYS A 176 -6.67 -3.76 -6.38
CA CYS A 176 -7.93 -4.37 -6.01
C CYS A 176 -8.74 -3.36 -5.16
N ARG A 177 -10.06 -3.43 -5.23
CA ARG A 177 -10.95 -2.62 -4.38
C ARG A 177 -10.70 -2.91 -2.90
N VAL A 178 -10.70 -1.86 -2.08
CA VAL A 178 -10.63 -1.94 -0.61
C VAL A 178 -12.05 -1.86 -0.05
N THR A 179 -12.54 -2.95 0.53
CA THR A 179 -13.88 -3.05 1.16
C THR A 179 -13.77 -3.46 2.62
N PRO A 180 -14.83 -3.32 3.44
CA PRO A 180 -14.84 -3.85 4.81
C PRO A 180 -14.56 -5.36 4.91
N GLU A 181 -14.92 -6.14 3.89
CA GLU A 181 -14.71 -7.58 3.82
C GLU A 181 -13.24 -7.92 3.62
N VAL A 182 -12.52 -7.16 2.79
CA VAL A 182 -11.09 -7.37 2.54
C VAL A 182 -10.24 -6.68 3.60
N GLY A 183 -10.59 -5.46 3.98
CA GLY A 183 -9.71 -4.58 4.74
C GLY A 183 -8.59 -4.01 3.87
N GLY A 184 -7.63 -3.32 4.48
CA GLY A 184 -6.68 -2.46 3.81
C GLY A 184 -5.95 -1.56 4.80
N LEU A 185 -5.66 -0.32 4.40
CA LEU A 185 -5.10 0.68 5.31
C LEU A 185 -6.18 1.20 6.27
N GLN A 186 -5.90 1.15 7.57
CA GLN A 186 -6.64 1.91 8.57
C GLN A 186 -5.74 2.98 9.19
N VAL A 187 -6.35 4.09 9.59
CA VAL A 187 -5.67 5.26 10.16
C VAL A 187 -6.43 5.76 11.37
N VAL A 188 -5.74 6.40 12.32
CA VAL A 188 -6.36 7.18 13.38
C VAL A 188 -6.40 8.64 12.94
N PRO A 189 -7.58 9.21 12.61
CA PRO A 189 -7.67 10.59 12.17
C PRO A 189 -7.04 11.57 13.15
N LYS A 190 -6.38 12.62 12.62
CA LYS A 190 -5.75 13.74 13.36
C LYS A 190 -4.51 13.39 14.19
N SER A 191 -4.13 12.12 14.23
CA SER A 191 -3.02 11.65 15.05
C SER A 191 -1.63 12.13 14.57
N HIS A 192 -1.51 12.66 13.34
CA HIS A 192 -0.27 13.29 12.85
C HIS A 192 0.18 14.51 13.66
N THR A 193 -0.72 15.08 14.45
CA THR A 193 -0.43 16.21 15.35
C THR A 193 -0.11 15.79 16.79
N ASP A 194 -0.19 14.50 17.11
CA ASP A 194 -0.05 13.98 18.49
C ASP A 194 1.40 13.84 18.97
N GLY A 195 2.39 14.38 18.24
CA GLY A 195 3.81 14.18 18.51
C GLY A 195 4.22 14.43 19.98
N GLU A 196 3.78 15.53 20.59
CA GLU A 196 4.08 15.81 22.01
C GLU A 196 3.41 14.83 22.97
N ARG A 197 2.15 14.47 22.70
CA ARG A 197 1.41 13.49 23.50
C ARG A 197 2.10 12.13 23.45
N LEU A 198 2.51 11.69 22.25
CA LEU A 198 3.27 10.46 22.02
C LEU A 198 4.60 10.49 22.77
N ARG A 199 5.38 11.57 22.66
CA ARG A 199 6.66 11.70 23.37
C ARG A 199 6.51 11.62 24.89
N THR A 200 5.45 12.24 25.42
CA THR A 200 5.17 12.26 26.86
C THR A 200 4.70 10.90 27.36
N ALA A 201 3.77 10.25 26.65
CA ALA A 201 3.15 9.01 27.08
C ALA A 201 4.01 7.76 26.80
N LEU A 202 4.87 7.81 25.77
CA LEU A 202 5.67 6.69 25.29
C LEU A 202 7.16 7.08 25.15
N PRO A 203 7.84 7.46 26.25
CA PRO A 203 9.24 7.91 26.21
C PRO A 203 10.22 6.86 25.69
N HIS A 204 9.86 5.57 25.75
CA HIS A 204 10.68 4.48 25.22
C HIS A 204 10.81 4.53 23.69
N LEU A 205 9.93 5.22 22.96
CA LEU A 205 10.06 5.39 21.51
C LEU A 205 11.28 6.26 21.14
N ALA A 206 11.88 6.98 22.09
CA ALA A 206 13.11 7.73 21.85
C ALA A 206 14.30 6.84 21.41
N SER A 207 14.27 5.54 21.72
CA SER A 207 15.30 4.59 21.28
C SER A 207 14.95 3.84 19.99
N TYR A 208 13.75 4.07 19.44
CA TYR A 208 13.31 3.47 18.20
C TYR A 208 13.84 4.29 17.01
N ASP A 209 13.92 3.67 15.85
CA ASP A 209 14.06 4.38 14.58
C ASP A 209 12.66 4.75 14.06
N ASP A 210 12.46 4.89 12.74
CA ASP A 210 11.20 5.31 12.15
C ASP A 210 9.98 4.42 12.47
N TRP A 211 10.15 3.10 12.51
CA TRP A 211 9.05 2.19 12.84
C TRP A 211 8.80 2.17 14.35
N CYS A 212 7.66 2.71 14.79
CA CYS A 212 7.25 2.85 16.18
C CYS A 212 5.92 2.11 16.43
N PRO A 213 5.92 0.87 16.92
CA PRO A 213 4.70 0.13 17.22
C PRO A 213 4.00 0.75 18.43
N LEU A 214 2.69 0.90 18.35
CA LEU A 214 1.90 1.45 19.45
C LEU A 214 1.16 0.33 20.20
N PRO A 215 1.24 0.31 21.54
CA PRO A 215 0.51 -0.69 22.32
C PRO A 215 -0.99 -0.43 22.21
N ARG A 216 -1.79 -1.50 22.15
CA ARG A 216 -3.28 -1.43 22.12
C ARG A 216 -3.88 -0.72 23.33
N SER A 217 -3.14 -0.59 24.42
CA SER A 217 -3.53 0.20 25.59
C SER A 217 -3.48 1.71 25.36
N PHE A 218 -2.68 2.17 24.39
CA PHE A 218 -2.50 3.58 24.06
C PHE A 218 -3.43 4.03 22.92
N VAL A 219 -3.50 3.24 21.84
CA VAL A 219 -4.43 3.44 20.72
C VAL A 219 -5.24 2.17 20.54
N LYS A 220 -6.57 2.27 20.60
CA LYS A 220 -7.45 1.11 20.45
C LYS A 220 -7.82 0.94 18.98
N ASP A 221 -8.11 -0.29 18.59
CA ASP A 221 -8.53 -0.60 17.20
C ASP A 221 -9.77 0.21 16.77
N GLN A 222 -10.68 0.52 17.71
CA GLN A 222 -11.88 1.35 17.46
C GLN A 222 -11.59 2.82 17.16
N ASP A 223 -10.38 3.29 17.49
CA ASP A 223 -9.95 4.66 17.19
C ASP A 223 -9.46 4.78 15.74
N ALA A 224 -9.18 3.63 15.09
CA ALA A 224 -8.77 3.56 13.70
C ALA A 224 -9.97 3.35 12.77
N MET A 225 -9.90 3.99 11.60
CA MET A 225 -10.89 3.91 10.54
C MET A 225 -10.25 3.28 9.29
N LEU A 226 -10.89 2.24 8.75
CA LEU A 226 -10.55 1.68 7.45
C LEU A 226 -10.82 2.69 6.33
N LEU A 227 -9.83 2.92 5.48
CA LEU A 227 -9.97 3.75 4.29
C LEU A 227 -10.45 2.91 3.12
N LEU A 228 -11.72 3.08 2.74
CA LEU A 228 -12.28 2.45 1.56
C LEU A 228 -11.77 3.16 0.30
N ALA A 229 -11.47 2.37 -0.73
CA ALA A 229 -10.90 2.86 -1.98
C ALA A 229 -11.28 1.94 -3.15
N GLU A 230 -11.45 2.53 -4.33
CA GLU A 230 -11.56 1.79 -5.57
C GLU A 230 -10.17 1.39 -6.11
N ALA A 231 -10.13 0.42 -7.01
CA ALA A 231 -8.90 0.15 -7.75
C ALA A 231 -8.53 1.37 -8.60
N GLY A 232 -7.26 1.79 -8.54
CA GLY A 232 -6.75 3.00 -9.20
C GLY A 232 -6.90 4.28 -8.39
N ASP A 233 -7.54 4.27 -7.22
CA ASP A 233 -7.44 5.40 -6.29
C ASP A 233 -6.02 5.50 -5.71
N LEU A 234 -5.62 6.69 -5.30
CA LEU A 234 -4.39 6.95 -4.55
C LEU A 234 -4.75 7.31 -3.11
N ILE A 235 -4.33 6.48 -2.16
CA ILE A 235 -4.46 6.76 -0.73
C ILE A 235 -3.15 7.40 -0.27
N ILE A 236 -3.20 8.56 0.39
CA ILE A 236 -2.01 9.21 0.98
C ILE A 236 -2.25 9.59 2.44
N TRP A 237 -1.18 9.53 3.25
CA TRP A 237 -1.21 9.90 4.67
C TRP A 237 0.12 10.47 5.12
N ASP A 238 0.07 11.43 6.03
CA ASP A 238 1.28 11.95 6.69
C ASP A 238 1.97 10.80 7.45
N SER A 239 3.29 10.63 7.33
CA SER A 239 4.00 9.52 7.99
C SER A 239 3.89 9.54 9.52
N ARG A 240 3.46 10.67 10.12
CA ARG A 240 3.15 10.82 11.55
C ARG A 240 1.75 10.34 11.92
N THR A 241 0.87 10.08 10.96
CA THR A 241 -0.46 9.53 11.21
C THR A 241 -0.33 8.10 11.70
N VAL A 242 -0.92 7.77 12.85
CA VAL A 242 -1.00 6.40 13.36
C VAL A 242 -1.81 5.56 12.37
N HIS A 243 -1.23 4.46 11.90
CA HIS A 243 -1.83 3.65 10.86
C HIS A 243 -1.43 2.17 11.00
N GLY A 244 -2.08 1.32 10.22
CA GLY A 244 -1.75 -0.09 10.13
C GLY A 244 -2.65 -0.81 9.15
N ALA A 245 -2.39 -2.10 8.93
CA ALA A 245 -3.30 -2.92 8.14
C ALA A 245 -4.50 -3.37 8.98
N LEU A 246 -5.70 -3.36 8.40
CA LEU A 246 -6.87 -4.07 8.92
C LEU A 246 -7.14 -5.28 8.02
N VAL A 247 -7.24 -6.47 8.60
CA VAL A 247 -7.69 -7.66 7.89
C VAL A 247 -9.20 -7.76 8.07
N GLY A 248 -9.95 -7.70 6.97
CA GLY A 248 -11.40 -7.78 7.01
C GLY A 248 -11.90 -9.19 7.34
N LYS A 249 -13.21 -9.31 7.55
CA LYS A 249 -13.88 -10.59 7.87
C LYS A 249 -13.78 -11.65 6.74
N GLY A 250 -13.40 -11.25 5.54
CA GLY A 250 -13.44 -12.05 4.32
C GLY A 250 -14.83 -12.06 3.66
N GLY A 251 -14.87 -12.42 2.37
CA GLY A 251 -16.14 -12.62 1.66
C GLY A 251 -16.92 -13.83 2.19
N ASP A 252 -18.23 -13.88 1.98
CA ASP A 252 -19.09 -14.98 2.45
C ASP A 252 -19.00 -16.27 1.60
N GLY A 253 -18.09 -16.34 0.63
CA GLY A 253 -17.96 -17.46 -0.30
C GLY A 253 -19.10 -17.59 -1.32
N THR A 254 -20.14 -16.75 -1.25
CA THR A 254 -21.32 -16.79 -2.15
C THR A 254 -21.19 -15.93 -3.42
N MET A 255 -20.03 -15.30 -3.63
CA MET A 255 -19.62 -14.75 -4.94
C MET A 255 -19.45 -15.82 -6.05
N SER A 256 -19.94 -17.04 -5.82
CA SER A 256 -20.01 -18.16 -6.76
C SER A 256 -21.36 -18.24 -7.52
N GLY A 257 -22.17 -17.18 -7.49
CA GLY A 257 -23.56 -17.18 -7.99
C GLY A 257 -23.83 -16.64 -9.39
N GLY A 258 -22.81 -16.36 -10.22
CA GLY A 258 -23.04 -15.94 -11.60
C GLY A 258 -21.76 -15.90 -12.44
N ASN A 259 -21.46 -16.98 -13.16
CA ASN A 259 -20.52 -17.11 -14.30
C ASN A 259 -19.20 -16.30 -14.34
N SER A 260 -18.71 -15.77 -13.22
CA SER A 260 -17.40 -15.12 -13.09
C SER A 260 -16.97 -15.19 -11.62
N SER A 261 -16.49 -16.37 -11.18
CA SER A 261 -15.66 -16.45 -9.98
C SER A 261 -14.35 -15.69 -10.27
N SER A 262 -14.32 -14.39 -9.98
CA SER A 262 -13.14 -13.57 -10.23
C SER A 262 -11.95 -14.15 -9.45
N THR A 263 -11.05 -14.82 -10.16
CA THR A 263 -9.83 -15.42 -9.62
C THR A 263 -8.82 -14.28 -9.42
N GLN A 264 -9.03 -13.48 -8.37
CA GLN A 264 -8.24 -12.28 -8.08
C GLN A 264 -7.67 -12.31 -6.66
N LEU A 265 -6.48 -11.72 -6.49
CA LEU A 265 -5.91 -11.48 -5.16
C LEU A 265 -6.90 -10.65 -4.33
N ALA A 266 -7.01 -10.97 -3.04
CA ALA A 266 -7.84 -10.19 -2.12
C ALA A 266 -7.32 -8.76 -2.00
N ARG A 267 -5.99 -8.62 -1.91
CA ARG A 267 -5.31 -7.33 -1.88
C ARG A 267 -4.14 -7.36 -2.85
N LEU A 268 -4.05 -6.32 -3.67
CA LEU A 268 -2.89 -5.97 -4.46
C LEU A 268 -2.78 -4.45 -4.40
N SER A 269 -1.71 -3.91 -3.82
CA SER A 269 -1.49 -2.47 -3.74
C SER A 269 -0.01 -2.16 -3.91
N VAL A 270 0.32 -1.08 -4.61
CA VAL A 270 1.70 -0.61 -4.78
C VAL A 270 1.93 0.57 -3.85
N ILE A 271 2.94 0.50 -2.99
CA ILE A 271 3.35 1.65 -2.17
C ILE A 271 4.06 2.67 -3.06
N VAL A 272 3.65 3.93 -2.94
CA VAL A 272 4.18 5.05 -3.71
C VAL A 272 4.10 6.34 -2.88
N SER A 273 5.28 6.86 -2.56
CA SER A 273 5.48 8.16 -1.93
C SER A 273 6.39 8.96 -2.84
N MET A 274 6.25 10.28 -2.89
CA MET A 274 7.21 11.13 -3.59
C MET A 274 7.62 12.30 -2.71
N THR A 275 8.85 12.78 -2.91
CA THR A 275 9.36 14.00 -2.28
C THR A 275 10.17 14.80 -3.27
N PRO A 276 10.31 16.13 -3.10
CA PRO A 276 11.18 16.95 -3.92
C PRO A 276 12.59 16.37 -4.04
N ARG A 277 13.13 16.28 -5.26
CA ARG A 277 14.48 15.80 -5.54
C ARG A 277 15.53 16.56 -4.74
N ALA A 278 15.33 17.87 -4.56
CA ALA A 278 16.22 18.74 -3.80
C ALA A 278 16.41 18.33 -2.32
N ARG A 279 15.53 17.48 -1.77
CA ARG A 279 15.69 16.91 -0.42
C ARG A 279 16.74 15.80 -0.36
N ALA A 280 17.08 15.18 -1.49
CA ALA A 280 18.05 14.10 -1.54
C ALA A 280 19.46 14.61 -1.81
N SER A 281 20.44 14.06 -1.10
CA SER A 281 21.85 14.30 -1.43
C SER A 281 22.25 13.58 -2.74
N LYS A 282 23.39 13.96 -3.33
CA LYS A 282 23.92 13.29 -4.52
C LYS A 282 24.20 11.81 -4.26
N GLU A 283 24.65 11.48 -3.06
CA GLU A 283 24.94 10.12 -2.61
C GLU A 283 23.64 9.31 -2.50
N VAL A 284 22.56 9.92 -2.01
CA VAL A 284 21.23 9.28 -1.99
C VAL A 284 20.74 8.99 -3.41
N LEU A 285 20.83 9.97 -4.32
CA LEU A 285 20.42 9.79 -5.72
C LEU A 285 21.24 8.71 -6.42
N ALA A 286 22.55 8.68 -6.21
CA ALA A 286 23.43 7.65 -6.75
C ALA A 286 23.10 6.26 -6.20
N ALA A 287 22.86 6.16 -4.88
CA ALA A 287 22.43 4.93 -4.24
C ALA A 287 21.11 4.41 -4.80
N ARG A 288 20.15 5.31 -5.05
CA ARG A 288 18.84 4.97 -5.61
C ARG A 288 18.95 4.42 -7.02
N ALA A 289 19.71 5.11 -7.88
CA ALA A 289 20.01 4.63 -9.23
C ALA A 289 20.71 3.26 -9.19
N GLU A 290 21.75 3.10 -8.37
CA GLU A 290 22.44 1.81 -8.19
C GLU A 290 21.46 0.72 -7.74
N GLY A 291 20.61 1.02 -6.76
CA GLY A 291 19.62 0.08 -6.24
C GLY A 291 18.63 -0.38 -7.30
N PHE A 292 18.18 0.52 -8.17
CA PHE A 292 17.36 0.16 -9.32
C PHE A 292 18.13 -0.65 -10.36
N PHE A 293 19.33 -0.25 -10.78
CA PHE A 293 20.05 -0.95 -11.86
C PHE A 293 20.63 -2.30 -11.44
N THR A 294 20.94 -2.48 -10.16
CA THR A 294 21.58 -3.68 -9.64
C THR A 294 20.65 -4.60 -8.86
N GLY A 295 19.56 -4.05 -8.30
CA GLY A 295 18.66 -4.78 -7.40
C GLY A 295 19.29 -5.17 -6.05
N LYS A 296 20.50 -4.68 -5.74
CA LYS A 296 21.28 -5.06 -4.55
C LYS A 296 20.90 -4.27 -3.30
N ARG A 297 20.10 -3.21 -3.45
CA ARG A 297 19.74 -2.30 -2.36
C ARG A 297 18.21 -2.21 -2.23
N SER A 298 17.74 -2.30 -0.99
CA SER A 298 16.36 -2.03 -0.61
C SER A 298 16.21 -0.59 -0.13
N PHE A 299 15.02 -0.04 -0.31
CA PHE A 299 14.65 1.31 0.12
C PHE A 299 13.31 1.23 0.86
N ASN A 300 12.94 2.33 1.50
CA ASN A 300 11.69 2.46 2.23
C ASN A 300 10.77 3.50 1.57
N HIS A 301 9.74 3.89 2.30
CA HIS A 301 8.74 4.87 1.88
C HIS A 301 9.28 6.31 1.81
N VAL A 302 10.50 6.61 2.28
CA VAL A 302 11.10 7.96 2.32
C VAL A 302 12.07 8.14 1.14
N PRO A 303 11.67 8.82 0.04
CA PRO A 303 12.46 8.79 -1.19
C PRO A 303 13.83 9.48 -1.08
N HIS A 304 13.95 10.49 -0.23
CA HIS A 304 15.15 11.31 -0.09
C HIS A 304 16.15 10.78 0.96
N GLU A 305 15.92 9.59 1.50
CA GLU A 305 16.85 8.89 2.37
C GLU A 305 17.39 7.65 1.66
N ALA A 306 18.69 7.40 1.79
CA ALA A 306 19.32 6.16 1.32
C ALA A 306 19.75 5.35 2.53
N GLY A 307 18.91 4.41 2.95
CA GLY A 307 19.17 3.59 4.11
C GLY A 307 18.02 2.65 4.36
N THR A 308 18.28 1.63 5.18
CA THR A 308 17.23 0.77 5.69
C THR A 308 16.90 1.26 7.08
N SER A 309 15.86 2.09 7.20
CA SER A 309 15.25 2.32 8.51
C SER A 309 14.71 0.99 9.04
N SER A 310 14.45 0.88 10.34
CA SER A 310 13.88 -0.34 10.95
C SER A 310 12.59 -0.84 10.28
N GLY A 311 11.87 0.02 9.55
CA GLY A 311 10.69 -0.33 8.75
C GLY A 311 11.00 -0.89 7.34
N THR A 312 12.27 -0.98 6.94
CA THR A 312 12.64 -1.43 5.59
C THR A 312 12.61 -2.94 5.49
N VAL A 313 11.72 -3.48 4.66
CA VAL A 313 11.69 -4.91 4.38
C VAL A 313 12.72 -5.25 3.30
N HIS A 314 13.76 -5.99 3.68
CA HIS A 314 14.81 -6.40 2.77
C HIS A 314 14.38 -7.58 1.89
N ALA A 315 14.65 -7.48 0.59
CA ALA A 315 14.63 -8.61 -0.32
C ALA A 315 15.78 -8.50 -1.31
N THR A 316 16.58 -9.56 -1.43
CA THR A 316 17.53 -9.73 -2.53
C THR A 316 16.94 -10.70 -3.53
N VAL A 317 16.97 -10.34 -4.81
CA VAL A 317 16.50 -11.19 -5.92
C VAL A 317 17.74 -11.72 -6.66
N SER A 318 17.99 -13.03 -6.59
CA SER A 318 19.24 -13.67 -7.04
C SER A 318 19.57 -13.50 -8.52
N ASP A 319 18.59 -13.11 -9.35
CA ASP A 319 18.71 -12.94 -10.79
C ASP A 319 18.02 -11.66 -11.27
N TYR A 320 18.13 -10.61 -10.47
CA TYR A 320 17.52 -9.33 -10.79
C TYR A 320 18.01 -8.79 -12.15
N LYS A 321 17.04 -8.41 -12.99
CA LYS A 321 17.27 -7.63 -14.20
C LYS A 321 16.36 -6.41 -14.13
N PRO A 322 16.90 -5.19 -14.27
CA PRO A 322 16.06 -4.00 -14.25
C PRO A 322 15.07 -4.05 -15.41
N CYS A 323 13.84 -3.63 -15.16
CA CYS A 323 12.89 -3.39 -16.23
C CYS A 323 13.28 -2.16 -17.05
N GLU A 324 12.79 -2.06 -18.27
CA GLU A 324 12.96 -0.83 -19.05
C GLU A 324 12.02 0.26 -18.50
N LEU A 325 12.59 1.42 -18.21
CA LEU A 325 11.86 2.59 -17.74
C LEU A 325 11.76 3.62 -18.87
N SER A 326 10.60 4.26 -18.99
CA SER A 326 10.46 5.46 -19.82
C SER A 326 11.30 6.62 -19.25
N GLU A 327 11.55 7.66 -20.04
CA GLU A 327 12.25 8.86 -19.58
C GLU A 327 11.58 9.49 -18.35
N ALA A 328 10.24 9.53 -18.32
CA ALA A 328 9.46 10.04 -17.20
C ALA A 328 9.59 9.17 -15.93
N GLN A 329 9.78 7.86 -16.07
CA GLN A 329 10.05 6.97 -14.94
C GLN A 329 11.49 7.09 -14.47
N LEU A 330 12.45 7.21 -15.40
CA LEU A 330 13.86 7.45 -15.08
C LEU A 330 14.04 8.77 -14.30
N SER A 331 13.24 9.80 -14.62
CA SER A 331 13.28 11.07 -13.89
C SER A 331 12.74 10.97 -12.46
N LEU A 332 12.22 9.82 -12.00
CA LEU A 332 11.78 9.60 -10.62
C LEU A 332 12.82 8.88 -9.76
N LEU A 333 13.91 8.38 -10.35
CA LEU A 333 15.05 7.81 -9.62
C LEU A 333 15.76 8.89 -8.80
#